data_AF-Q73JK4-F1
#
_entry.id   AF-Q73JK4-F1
#
_cell.length_a   1.000
_cell.length_b   1.000
_cell.length_c   1.000
_cell.angle_alpha   90.00
_cell.angle_beta   90.00
_cell.angle_gamma   90.00
#
_symmetry.space_group_name_H-M   'P 1'
#
loop_
_entity.id
_entity.type
_entity.pdbx_description
1 polymer ?
#
loop_
_entity_poly.entity_id
_entity_poly.type
_entity_poly.pdbx_seq_one_letter_code
_entity_poly.pdbx_strand_id
1 'polypeptide(L)'
;MKKLVLIALIAILFAGCGKKEKGIVTIENKSSYPIEFEFAQNYESKMIILQPNDSIDCVWERYFHCIIKKPSTNILKKQETKEKILILNNDKLYSYTVQNGVCNLTMLDNNQFLLALPTNSPTDSITLNKGQSNIKTFRSLSVQNVIFDKNITIGTDQYLQFKRDGNLFYYKKTSGDYSIAIIKVEISGNNIIIFKINS
;
A
#
# COMPACT_ATOMS: atom_id res chain seq x y z
N MET A 1 63.99 0.69 16.27
CA MET A 1 63.03 1.69 15.73
C MET A 1 61.91 1.09 14.87
N LYS A 2 62.18 0.19 13.89
CA LYS A 2 61.13 -0.38 13.01
C LYS A 2 60.01 -1.17 13.72
N LYS A 3 60.32 -1.87 14.82
CA LYS A 3 59.33 -2.67 15.59
C LYS A 3 58.32 -1.82 16.39
N LEU A 4 58.75 -0.65 16.91
CA LEU A 4 57.87 0.24 17.68
C LEU A 4 56.84 0.95 16.79
N VAL A 5 57.23 1.33 15.56
CA VAL A 5 56.34 1.95 14.57
C VAL A 5 55.23 0.99 14.13
N LEU A 6 55.54 -0.31 13.97
CA LEU A 6 54.56 -1.33 13.60
C LEU A 6 53.53 -1.57 14.71
N ILE A 7 53.97 -1.62 15.98
CA ILE A 7 53.07 -1.78 17.13
C ILE A 7 52.15 -0.56 17.29
N ALA A 8 52.68 0.65 17.07
CA ALA A 8 51.88 1.88 17.09
C ALA A 8 50.84 1.91 15.96
N LEU A 9 51.20 1.49 14.74
CA LEU A 9 50.26 1.40 13.62
C LEU A 9 49.13 0.39 13.88
N ILE A 10 49.47 -0.78 14.44
CA ILE A 10 48.51 -1.82 14.78
C ILE A 10 47.55 -1.34 15.90
N ALA A 11 48.05 -0.64 16.91
CA ALA A 11 47.22 -0.06 17.97
C ALA A 11 46.25 1.02 17.44
N ILE A 12 46.68 1.84 16.48
CA ILE A 12 45.83 2.84 15.81
C ILE A 12 44.75 2.16 14.94
N LEU A 13 45.09 1.06 14.25
CA LEU A 13 44.14 0.24 13.49
C LEU A 13 43.06 -0.38 14.38
N PHE A 14 43.43 -0.90 15.56
CA PHE A 14 42.46 -1.45 16.52
C PHE A 14 41.61 -0.37 17.22
N ALA A 15 42.17 0.82 17.47
CA ALA A 15 41.42 1.94 18.03
C ALA A 15 40.43 2.56 17.02
N GLY A 16 40.74 2.50 15.72
CA GLY A 16 39.89 3.00 14.64
C GLY A 16 38.67 2.10 14.32
N CYS A 17 38.78 0.79 14.54
CA CYS A 17 37.73 -0.18 14.21
C CYS A 17 36.60 -0.32 15.25
N GLY A 18 36.60 0.47 16.33
CA GLY A 18 35.71 0.26 17.48
C GLY A 18 34.62 1.31 17.74
N LYS A 19 34.60 2.44 17.01
CA LYS A 19 33.59 3.47 17.27
C LYS A 19 32.24 3.07 16.69
N LYS A 20 31.37 2.55 17.56
CA LYS A 20 29.98 2.32 17.23
C LYS A 20 29.27 3.67 17.11
N GLU A 21 28.72 3.94 15.93
CA GLU A 21 27.86 5.10 15.72
C GLU A 21 26.65 4.97 16.66
N LYS A 22 26.22 6.09 17.24
CA LYS A 22 25.05 6.14 18.11
C LYS A 22 24.43 7.51 18.00
N GLY A 23 23.13 7.60 18.25
CA GLY A 23 22.41 8.85 18.13
C GLY A 23 21.01 8.79 18.70
N ILE A 24 20.26 9.84 18.44
CA ILE A 24 18.84 9.94 18.71
C ILE A 24 18.17 10.20 17.37
N VAL A 25 17.09 9.48 17.09
CA VAL A 25 16.20 9.77 15.97
C VAL A 25 14.85 10.23 16.52
N THR A 26 14.39 11.40 16.09
CA THR A 26 13.05 11.90 16.38
C THR A 26 12.09 11.39 15.32
N ILE A 27 11.06 10.67 15.74
CA ILE A 27 10.01 10.16 14.84
C ILE A 27 8.76 11.02 15.07
N GLU A 28 8.31 11.71 14.03
CA GLU A 28 7.16 12.60 14.08
C GLU A 28 6.01 12.06 13.22
N ASN A 29 4.83 11.96 13.81
CA ASN A 29 3.61 11.70 13.08
C ASN A 29 2.94 13.03 12.71
N LYS A 30 3.07 13.48 11.46
CA LYS A 30 2.29 14.60 10.91
C LYS A 30 1.22 14.13 9.93
N SER A 31 0.94 12.82 9.89
CA SER A 31 -0.20 12.27 9.16
C SER A 31 -1.49 12.50 9.94
N SER A 32 -2.63 12.34 9.28
CA SER A 32 -3.96 12.40 9.92
C SER A 32 -4.36 11.09 10.61
N TYR A 33 -3.49 10.08 10.63
CA TYR A 33 -3.79 8.76 11.16
C TYR A 33 -2.94 8.46 12.40
N PRO A 34 -3.49 7.75 13.41
CA PRO A 34 -2.67 7.09 14.40
C PRO A 34 -1.75 6.10 13.68
N ILE A 35 -0.46 6.14 13.99
CA ILE A 35 0.52 5.23 13.39
C ILE A 35 0.99 4.22 14.43
N GLU A 36 1.06 2.97 14.03
CA GLU A 36 1.68 1.88 14.78
C GLU A 36 2.94 1.48 14.02
N PHE A 37 4.11 1.58 14.65
CA PHE A 37 5.37 1.19 14.02
C PHE A 37 6.26 0.39 14.98
N GLU A 38 7.08 -0.46 14.38
CA GLU A 38 8.13 -1.18 15.07
C GLU A 38 9.43 -0.39 14.95
N PHE A 39 10.03 -0.08 16.10
CA PHE A 39 11.40 0.41 16.17
C PHE A 39 12.32 -0.73 16.57
N ALA A 40 13.20 -1.16 15.67
CA ALA A 40 14.08 -2.30 15.86
C ALA A 40 15.56 -1.91 15.76
N GLN A 41 16.39 -2.41 16.66
CA GLN A 41 17.85 -2.26 16.63
C GLN A 41 18.49 -3.38 17.45
N ASN A 42 19.72 -3.79 17.12
CA ASN A 42 20.52 -4.70 17.95
C ASN A 42 19.78 -5.95 18.48
N TYR A 43 18.99 -6.61 17.63
CA TYR A 43 18.18 -7.80 17.97
C TYR A 43 17.01 -7.56 18.94
N GLU A 44 16.70 -6.31 19.25
CA GLU A 44 15.55 -5.90 20.05
C GLU A 44 14.58 -5.08 19.18
N SER A 45 13.30 -5.17 19.50
CA SER A 45 12.30 -4.29 18.90
C SER A 45 11.23 -3.88 19.89
N LYS A 46 10.65 -2.70 19.67
CA LYS A 46 9.53 -2.16 20.43
C LYS A 46 8.44 -1.66 19.48
N MET A 47 7.20 -1.93 19.85
CA MET A 47 6.03 -1.38 19.18
C MET A 47 5.69 -0.04 19.81
N ILE A 48 5.51 0.98 18.97
CA ILE A 48 5.15 2.34 19.37
C ILE A 48 3.92 2.77 18.60
N ILE A 49 3.01 3.45 19.30
CA ILE A 49 1.86 4.12 18.71
C ILE A 49 2.04 5.63 18.89
N LEU A 50 1.89 6.40 17.80
CA LEU A 50 1.86 7.87 17.85
C LEU A 50 0.52 8.36 17.30
N GLN A 51 -0.15 9.24 18.04
CA GLN A 51 -1.33 9.95 17.55
C GLN A 51 -0.91 11.03 16.53
N PRO A 52 -1.84 11.56 15.73
CA PRO A 52 -1.56 12.71 14.88
C PRO A 52 -0.94 13.86 15.66
N ASN A 53 0.15 14.41 15.13
CA ASN A 53 1.00 15.46 15.69
C ASN A 53 1.92 15.07 16.86
N ASP A 54 1.89 13.83 17.31
CA ASP A 54 2.84 13.33 18.31
C ASP A 54 4.24 13.13 17.73
N SER A 55 5.23 13.13 18.62
CA SER A 55 6.60 12.75 18.33
C SER A 55 7.21 11.92 19.44
N ILE A 56 8.25 11.16 19.11
CA ILE A 56 9.06 10.43 20.09
C ILE A 56 10.52 10.42 19.68
N ASP A 57 11.39 10.57 20.67
CA ASP A 57 12.83 10.39 20.51
C ASP A 57 13.21 8.94 20.82
N CYS A 58 13.96 8.33 19.91
CA CYS A 58 14.49 6.97 20.07
C CYS A 58 16.01 7.00 20.01
N VAL A 59 16.64 6.57 21.10
CA VAL A 59 18.10 6.34 21.15
C VAL A 59 18.44 5.11 20.30
N TRP A 60 19.50 5.19 19.50
CA TRP A 60 19.99 4.05 18.72
C TRP A 60 21.51 3.88 18.79
N GLU A 61 21.95 2.63 18.65
CA GLU A 61 23.36 2.23 18.54
C GLU A 61 23.55 1.37 17.28
N ARG A 62 24.59 1.66 16.50
CA ARG A 62 24.96 1.06 15.20
C ARG A 62 23.96 1.29 14.07
N TYR A 63 22.71 0.86 14.24
CA TYR A 63 21.65 0.96 13.24
C TYR A 63 20.27 0.93 13.91
N PHE A 64 19.26 1.38 13.19
CA PHE A 64 17.87 1.17 13.56
C PHE A 64 17.01 0.94 12.32
N HIS A 65 15.85 0.33 12.53
CA HIS A 65 14.78 0.24 11.57
C HIS A 65 13.50 0.83 12.17
N CYS A 66 12.80 1.63 11.37
CA CYS A 66 11.46 2.10 11.67
C CYS A 66 10.50 1.52 10.63
N ILE A 67 9.72 0.53 11.03
CA ILE A 67 8.83 -0.24 10.16
C ILE A 67 7.38 0.06 10.54
N ILE A 68 6.68 0.83 9.71
CA ILE A 68 5.27 1.15 9.91
C ILE A 68 4.44 -0.14 9.73
N LYS A 69 3.65 -0.50 10.73
CA LYS A 69 2.72 -1.64 10.71
C LYS A 69 1.30 -1.19 10.34
N LYS A 70 0.85 -0.04 10.86
CA LYS A 70 -0.47 0.53 10.55
C LYS A 70 -0.46 2.06 10.54
N PRO A 71 -1.36 2.69 9.76
CA PRO A 71 -2.08 2.10 8.63
C PRO A 71 -1.12 1.69 7.50
N SER A 72 -1.65 1.19 6.38
CA SER A 72 -0.83 0.82 5.23
C SER A 72 0.07 1.97 4.76
N THR A 73 1.30 1.65 4.35
CA THR A 73 2.22 2.63 3.76
C THR A 73 1.73 3.19 2.42
N ASN A 74 0.66 2.65 1.82
CA ASN A 74 0.07 3.23 0.61
C ASN A 74 -0.50 4.63 0.88
N ILE A 75 -1.02 4.88 2.07
CA ILE A 75 -1.64 6.16 2.44
C ILE A 75 -0.69 7.06 3.25
N LEU A 76 0.55 6.62 3.44
CA LEU A 76 1.57 7.33 4.21
C LEU A 76 2.81 7.58 3.37
N LYS A 77 3.49 8.69 3.65
CA LYS A 77 4.79 9.02 3.08
C LYS A 77 5.80 9.15 4.21
N LYS A 78 6.90 8.41 4.12
CA LYS A 78 8.02 8.50 5.07
C LYS A 78 9.14 9.33 4.45
N GLN A 79 9.63 10.32 5.18
CA GLN A 79 10.87 11.06 4.89
C GLN A 79 11.85 10.78 6.04
N GLU A 80 13.06 10.33 5.73
CA GLU A 80 14.02 9.94 6.76
C GLU A 80 15.40 10.57 6.54
N THR A 81 15.99 11.01 7.64
CA THR A 81 17.42 11.29 7.82
C THR A 81 17.92 10.43 8.99
N LYS A 82 19.19 10.55 9.36
CA LYS A 82 19.75 9.83 10.53
C LYS A 82 19.14 10.33 11.86
N GLU A 83 18.71 11.58 11.90
CA GLU A 83 18.25 12.29 13.10
C GLU A 83 16.73 12.43 13.16
N LYS A 84 16.03 12.31 12.02
CA LYS A 84 14.59 12.56 11.95
C LYS A 84 13.87 11.64 10.97
N ILE A 85 12.75 11.07 11.41
CA ILE A 85 11.76 10.42 10.55
C ILE A 85 10.47 11.22 10.63
N LEU A 86 10.00 11.69 9.48
CA LEU A 86 8.73 12.38 9.35
C LEU A 86 7.75 11.49 8.59
N ILE A 87 6.62 11.19 9.23
CA ILE A 87 5.53 10.42 8.64
C ILE A 87 4.39 11.37 8.30
N LEU A 88 4.06 11.43 7.01
CA LEU A 88 3.07 12.34 6.41
C LEU A 88 1.93 11.52 5.79
N ASN A 89 0.83 12.19 5.45
CA ASN A 89 -0.14 11.65 4.50
C ASN A 89 0.53 11.46 3.12
N ASN A 90 0.15 10.40 2.41
CA ASN A 90 0.54 10.25 1.01
C ASN A 90 -0.48 10.94 0.11
N ASP A 91 -0.13 12.12 -0.39
CA ASP A 91 -0.98 12.88 -1.31
C ASP A 91 -0.81 12.46 -2.78
N LYS A 92 0.07 11.48 -3.07
CA LYS A 92 0.29 10.99 -4.43
C LYS A 92 -0.81 10.03 -4.83
N LEU A 93 -1.67 10.46 -5.76
CA LEU A 93 -2.73 9.65 -6.34
C LEU A 93 -2.48 9.31 -7.81
N TYR A 94 -2.96 8.15 -8.22
CA TYR A 94 -3.02 7.67 -9.59
C TYR A 94 -4.46 7.75 -10.07
N SER A 95 -4.68 8.47 -11.18
CA SER A 95 -6.00 8.68 -11.76
C SER A 95 -6.20 7.77 -12.96
N TYR A 96 -7.38 7.16 -13.05
CA TYR A 96 -7.75 6.26 -14.15
C TYR A 96 -9.09 6.66 -14.75
N THR A 97 -9.20 6.54 -16.06
CA THR A 97 -10.46 6.55 -16.78
C THR A 97 -10.94 5.12 -16.98
N VAL A 98 -12.15 4.82 -16.51
CA VAL A 98 -12.78 3.51 -16.57
C VAL A 98 -13.88 3.55 -17.62
N GLN A 99 -13.80 2.67 -18.61
CA GLN A 99 -14.85 2.39 -19.58
C GLN A 99 -15.48 1.03 -19.25
N ASN A 100 -16.66 1.07 -18.61
CA ASN A 100 -17.39 -0.12 -18.19
C ASN A 100 -18.57 -0.40 -19.13
N GLY A 101 -18.41 -1.42 -19.98
CA GLY A 101 -19.42 -1.87 -20.93
C GLY A 101 -20.47 -2.85 -20.40
N VAL A 102 -20.45 -3.18 -19.10
CA VAL A 102 -21.30 -4.25 -18.53
C VAL A 102 -22.48 -3.65 -17.75
N CYS A 103 -22.52 -3.86 -16.43
CA CYS A 103 -23.48 -3.30 -15.48
C CYS A 103 -22.72 -2.41 -14.48
N ASN A 104 -23.42 -1.77 -13.54
CA ASN A 104 -22.72 -1.16 -12.40
C ASN A 104 -21.96 -2.26 -11.64
N LEU A 105 -20.68 -2.04 -11.39
CA LEU A 105 -19.82 -2.95 -10.65
C LEU A 105 -19.31 -2.23 -9.40
N THR A 106 -19.24 -2.92 -8.27
CA THR A 106 -18.59 -2.41 -7.08
C THR A 106 -17.18 -2.97 -7.03
N MET A 107 -16.16 -2.11 -7.07
CA MET A 107 -14.78 -2.49 -6.80
C MET A 107 -14.52 -2.36 -5.30
N LEU A 108 -14.02 -3.44 -4.70
CA LEU A 108 -13.71 -3.55 -3.28
C LEU A 108 -12.23 -3.28 -3.04
N ASP A 109 -11.92 -2.53 -1.99
CA ASP A 109 -10.55 -2.29 -1.55
C ASP A 109 -9.96 -3.55 -0.88
N ASN A 110 -10.75 -4.21 -0.03
CA ASN A 110 -10.37 -5.43 0.68
C ASN A 110 -9.08 -5.27 1.51
N ASN A 111 -9.00 -4.21 2.33
CA ASN A 111 -7.86 -3.87 3.20
C ASN A 111 -6.54 -3.62 2.44
N GLN A 112 -6.61 -3.30 1.14
CA GLN A 112 -5.43 -2.96 0.35
C GLN A 112 -4.99 -1.51 0.55
N PHE A 113 -5.86 -0.65 1.07
CA PHE A 113 -5.68 0.81 1.13
C PHE A 113 -5.25 1.37 -0.23
N LEU A 114 -5.96 0.91 -1.27
CA LEU A 114 -5.74 1.21 -2.67
C LEU A 114 -6.70 2.31 -3.13
N LEU A 115 -7.99 2.21 -2.81
CA LEU A 115 -9.04 3.05 -3.37
C LEU A 115 -9.12 4.41 -2.67
N ALA A 116 -9.36 5.47 -3.45
CA ALA A 116 -9.55 6.82 -2.94
C ALA A 116 -10.88 7.41 -3.41
N LEU A 117 -11.56 8.14 -2.52
CA LEU A 117 -12.69 9.00 -2.83
C LEU A 117 -12.25 10.20 -3.68
N PRO A 118 -13.21 10.92 -4.31
CA PRO A 118 -12.92 12.19 -4.97
C PRO A 118 -12.24 13.22 -4.06
N THR A 119 -12.52 13.15 -2.74
CA THR A 119 -11.92 13.95 -1.66
C THR A 119 -10.49 13.51 -1.29
N ASN A 120 -9.92 12.53 -1.99
CA ASN A 120 -8.59 11.97 -1.76
C ASN A 120 -8.44 11.14 -0.46
N SER A 121 -9.54 10.83 0.23
CA SER A 121 -9.52 9.95 1.41
C SER A 121 -9.65 8.47 1.01
N PRO A 122 -9.07 7.52 1.78
CA PRO A 122 -9.30 6.09 1.59
C PRO A 122 -10.77 5.70 1.66
N THR A 123 -11.16 4.65 0.94
CA THR A 123 -12.50 4.06 0.97
C THR A 123 -12.44 2.55 0.81
N ASP A 124 -13.40 1.84 1.39
CA ASP A 124 -13.49 0.38 1.33
C ASP A 124 -14.01 -0.12 -0.02
N SER A 125 -14.69 0.75 -0.77
CA SER A 125 -15.22 0.41 -2.09
C SER A 125 -15.52 1.64 -2.95
N ILE A 126 -15.66 1.43 -4.25
CA ILE A 126 -16.16 2.40 -5.22
C ILE A 126 -17.10 1.74 -6.22
N THR A 127 -18.11 2.48 -6.68
CA THR A 127 -19.00 2.05 -7.76
C THR A 127 -18.43 2.48 -9.11
N LEU A 128 -18.23 1.51 -10.00
CA LEU A 128 -17.91 1.69 -11.40
C LEU A 128 -19.22 1.64 -12.21
N ASN A 129 -19.81 2.80 -12.45
CA ASN A 129 -21.04 2.91 -13.22
C ASN A 129 -20.85 2.38 -14.65
N LYS A 130 -21.91 1.85 -15.25
CA LYS A 130 -21.93 1.54 -16.69
C LYS A 130 -21.64 2.83 -17.48
N GLY A 131 -20.78 2.74 -18.49
CA GLY A 131 -20.29 3.87 -19.27
C GLY A 131 -18.89 4.32 -18.80
N GLN A 132 -18.63 5.63 -18.89
CA GLN A 132 -17.34 6.20 -18.53
C GLN A 132 -17.36 6.77 -17.12
N SER A 133 -16.31 6.52 -16.34
CA SER A 133 -16.10 7.09 -15.02
C SER A 133 -14.62 7.36 -14.76
N ASN A 134 -14.31 8.13 -13.72
CA ASN A 134 -12.94 8.36 -13.28
C ASN A 134 -12.78 7.86 -11.84
N ILE A 135 -11.65 7.22 -11.57
CA ILE A 135 -11.30 6.72 -10.23
C ILE A 135 -9.91 7.18 -9.85
N LYS A 136 -9.62 7.21 -8.54
CA LYS A 136 -8.31 7.54 -7.99
C LYS A 136 -7.85 6.41 -7.07
N THR A 137 -6.54 6.19 -7.02
CA THR A 137 -5.92 5.18 -6.16
C THR A 137 -4.60 5.65 -5.57
N PHE A 138 -4.21 5.11 -4.41
CA PHE A 138 -2.97 5.45 -3.69
C PHE A 138 -1.71 4.78 -4.25
N ARG A 139 -1.88 3.77 -5.10
CA ARG A 139 -0.80 3.10 -5.85
C ARG A 139 -1.31 2.69 -7.23
N SER A 140 -0.38 2.41 -8.14
CA SER A 140 -0.74 1.95 -9.48
C SER A 140 -1.65 0.71 -9.42
N LEU A 141 -2.74 0.76 -10.18
CA LEU A 141 -3.67 -0.33 -10.37
C LEU A 141 -3.02 -1.42 -11.23
N SER A 142 -3.24 -2.66 -10.84
CA SER A 142 -2.89 -3.83 -11.62
C SER A 142 -4.10 -4.75 -11.62
N VAL A 143 -4.20 -5.62 -12.62
CA VAL A 143 -5.31 -6.58 -12.65
C VAL A 143 -5.43 -7.30 -11.31
N GLN A 144 -4.31 -7.73 -10.72
CA GLN A 144 -4.28 -8.49 -9.46
C GLN A 144 -4.96 -7.77 -8.29
N ASN A 145 -4.88 -6.44 -8.24
CA ASN A 145 -5.47 -5.65 -7.15
C ASN A 145 -6.93 -5.21 -7.41
N VAL A 146 -7.47 -5.47 -8.60
CA VAL A 146 -8.90 -5.33 -8.89
C VAL A 146 -9.67 -6.47 -8.24
N ILE A 147 -10.61 -6.13 -7.36
CA ILE A 147 -11.53 -7.06 -6.72
C ILE A 147 -12.93 -6.50 -6.91
N PHE A 148 -13.84 -7.27 -7.50
CA PHE A 148 -15.24 -6.87 -7.59
C PHE A 148 -16.05 -7.55 -6.49
N ASP A 149 -17.20 -6.95 -6.18
CA ASP A 149 -18.25 -7.64 -5.44
C ASP A 149 -18.58 -8.97 -6.14
N LYS A 150 -18.81 -9.99 -5.30
CA LYS A 150 -19.20 -11.30 -5.76
C LYS A 150 -20.61 -11.30 -6.33
N ASN A 151 -21.49 -10.41 -5.87
CA ASN A 151 -22.86 -10.32 -6.35
C ASN A 151 -22.99 -9.15 -7.32
N ILE A 152 -23.49 -9.43 -8.53
CA ILE A 152 -23.77 -8.41 -9.54
C ILE A 152 -25.13 -8.63 -10.18
N THR A 153 -25.69 -7.57 -10.75
CA THR A 153 -26.95 -7.62 -11.49
C THR A 153 -26.71 -7.19 -12.93
N ILE A 154 -27.02 -8.07 -13.89
CA ILE A 154 -26.92 -7.78 -15.33
C ILE A 154 -28.33 -7.82 -15.91
N GLY A 155 -28.87 -6.67 -16.30
CA GLY A 155 -30.28 -6.56 -16.67
C GLY A 155 -31.17 -6.79 -15.45
N THR A 156 -32.05 -7.78 -15.52
CA THR A 156 -32.93 -8.21 -14.39
C THR A 156 -32.36 -9.40 -13.63
N ASP A 157 -31.27 -9.98 -14.10
CA ASP A 157 -30.74 -11.25 -13.61
C ASP A 157 -29.63 -11.03 -12.57
N GLN A 158 -29.66 -11.85 -11.51
CA GLN A 158 -28.63 -11.87 -10.47
C GLN A 158 -27.55 -12.90 -10.77
N TYR A 159 -26.31 -12.53 -10.51
CA TYR A 159 -25.12 -13.31 -10.82
C TYR A 159 -24.18 -13.35 -9.61
N LEU A 160 -23.64 -14.53 -9.32
CA LEU A 160 -22.67 -14.75 -8.25
C LEU A 160 -21.31 -15.15 -8.83
N GLN A 161 -20.25 -14.47 -8.39
CA GLN A 161 -18.88 -14.78 -8.77
C GLN A 161 -18.46 -16.12 -8.13
N PHE A 162 -17.97 -17.04 -8.95
CA PHE A 162 -17.50 -18.34 -8.48
C PHE A 162 -16.04 -18.64 -8.85
N LYS A 163 -15.47 -17.90 -9.83
CA LYS A 163 -14.08 -18.06 -10.24
C LYS A 163 -13.48 -16.72 -10.66
N ARG A 164 -12.18 -16.60 -10.48
CA ARG A 164 -11.34 -15.57 -11.08
C ARG A 164 -10.11 -16.22 -11.71
N ASP A 165 -9.73 -15.77 -12.89
CA ASP A 165 -8.52 -16.21 -13.59
C ASP A 165 -7.81 -15.00 -14.19
N GLY A 166 -6.78 -14.50 -13.50
CA GLY A 166 -6.10 -13.25 -13.87
C GLY A 166 -7.08 -12.07 -13.96
N ASN A 167 -7.34 -11.63 -15.20
CA ASN A 167 -8.25 -10.53 -15.52
C ASN A 167 -9.67 -10.97 -15.91
N LEU A 168 -9.98 -12.25 -15.81
CA LEU A 168 -11.28 -12.82 -16.09
C LEU A 168 -12.03 -13.10 -14.80
N PHE A 169 -13.25 -12.59 -14.70
CA PHE A 169 -14.14 -12.73 -13.57
C PHE A 169 -15.38 -13.52 -14.03
N TYR A 170 -15.58 -14.70 -13.45
CA TYR A 170 -16.63 -15.63 -13.87
C TYR A 170 -17.78 -15.58 -12.89
N TYR A 171 -18.96 -15.31 -13.42
CA TYR A 171 -20.19 -15.23 -12.67
C TYR A 171 -21.22 -16.22 -13.19
N LYS A 172 -21.94 -16.86 -12.28
CA LYS A 172 -23.02 -17.80 -12.58
C LYS A 172 -24.36 -17.17 -12.21
N LYS A 173 -25.34 -17.26 -13.11
CA LYS A 173 -26.71 -16.82 -12.81
C LYS A 173 -27.28 -17.61 -11.64
N THR A 174 -27.93 -16.94 -10.70
CA THR A 174 -28.37 -17.56 -9.43
C THR A 174 -29.75 -18.23 -9.52
N SER A 175 -30.53 -17.95 -10.57
CA SER A 175 -31.85 -18.53 -10.80
C SER A 175 -32.14 -18.72 -12.29
N GLY A 176 -33.05 -19.65 -12.63
CA GLY A 176 -33.40 -19.95 -14.03
C GLY A 176 -32.31 -20.73 -14.75
N ASP A 177 -32.12 -20.45 -16.05
CA ASP A 177 -31.11 -21.11 -16.86
C ASP A 177 -29.70 -20.81 -16.33
N TYR A 178 -28.88 -21.87 -16.20
CA TYR A 178 -27.51 -21.77 -15.71
C TYR A 178 -26.58 -21.13 -16.75
N SER A 179 -26.74 -19.82 -16.96
CA SER A 179 -25.86 -19.03 -17.80
C SER A 179 -24.63 -18.54 -17.03
N ILE A 180 -23.52 -18.42 -17.77
CA ILE A 180 -22.26 -17.88 -17.26
C ILE A 180 -22.03 -16.52 -17.92
N ALA A 181 -21.65 -15.53 -17.11
CA ALA A 181 -21.12 -14.26 -17.59
C ALA A 181 -19.63 -14.19 -17.26
N ILE A 182 -18.81 -13.88 -18.26
CA ILE A 182 -17.38 -13.67 -18.07
C ILE A 182 -17.10 -12.19 -18.29
N ILE A 183 -16.59 -11.51 -17.27
CA ILE A 183 -16.19 -10.11 -17.33
C ILE A 183 -14.67 -10.07 -17.43
N LYS A 184 -14.15 -9.36 -18.43
CA LYS A 184 -12.71 -9.12 -18.62
C LYS A 184 -12.35 -7.69 -18.23
N VAL A 185 -11.22 -7.53 -17.56
CA VAL A 185 -10.63 -6.24 -17.22
C VAL A 185 -9.30 -6.06 -17.97
N GLU A 186 -9.13 -4.95 -18.65
CA GLU A 186 -7.86 -4.58 -19.27
C GLU A 186 -7.40 -3.25 -18.70
N ILE A 187 -6.12 -3.17 -18.32
CA ILE A 187 -5.51 -1.96 -17.78
C ILE A 187 -4.33 -1.61 -18.68
N SER A 188 -4.38 -0.45 -19.31
CA SER A 188 -3.34 0.06 -20.19
C SER A 188 -3.06 1.54 -19.88
N GLY A 189 -1.90 1.80 -19.29
CA GLY A 189 -1.58 3.12 -18.73
C GLY A 189 -2.63 3.53 -17.70
N ASN A 190 -3.27 4.68 -17.93
CA ASN A 190 -4.33 5.22 -17.07
C ASN A 190 -5.75 4.84 -17.55
N ASN A 191 -5.89 3.94 -18.51
CA ASN A 191 -7.18 3.49 -19.02
C ASN A 191 -7.52 2.10 -18.51
N ILE A 192 -8.76 1.92 -18.06
CA ILE A 192 -9.32 0.64 -17.63
C ILE A 192 -10.53 0.34 -18.50
N ILE A 193 -10.52 -0.81 -19.17
CA ILE A 193 -11.64 -1.26 -20.00
C ILE A 193 -12.24 -2.51 -19.35
N ILE A 194 -13.54 -2.48 -19.12
CA ILE A 194 -14.30 -3.59 -18.54
C ILE A 194 -15.38 -4.00 -19.53
N PHE A 195 -15.38 -5.25 -19.96
CA PHE A 195 -16.36 -5.75 -20.92
C PHE A 195 -16.74 -7.20 -20.66
N LYS A 196 -17.91 -7.59 -21.12
CA LYS A 196 -18.37 -8.98 -21.09
C LYS A 196 -17.80 -9.71 -22.30
N ILE A 197 -17.22 -10.89 -22.09
CA ILE A 197 -16.87 -11.81 -23.18
C ILE A 197 -18.16 -12.53 -23.59
N ASN A 198 -18.50 -12.45 -24.87
CA ASN A 198 -19.54 -13.27 -25.44
C ASN A 198 -18.96 -14.67 -25.69
N SER A 199 -19.52 -15.66 -24.99
CA SER A 199 -19.28 -17.09 -25.21
C SER A 199 -20.43 -17.69 -25.99
#